data_AF-A0A2T9YEG6-F1
#
_entry.id   AF-A0A2T9YEG6-F1
#
_cell.length_a   1.000
_cell.length_b   1.000
_cell.length_c   1.000
_cell.angle_alpha   90.00
_cell.angle_beta   90.00
_cell.angle_gamma   90.00
#
_symmetry.space_group_name_H-M   'P 1'
#
loop_
_entity.id
_entity.type
_entity.pdbx_description
1 polymer ?
#
loop_
_entity_poly.entity_id
_entity_poly.type
_entity_poly.pdbx_seq_one_letter_code
_entity_poly.pdbx_strand_id
1 'polypeptide(L)'
;MSTIIPPGKVPHSFSPEFDIDSLRKAKAIVFDMDGTLVLPITKYLEQMRNELKVPEGIRTLTHVETLTEIDKQNAYRIIEEIEQKAKRDMRLQPVMVGDSTDDIECGINAGSMTVLLKNDVNENAAQSAHVVISRLDHIVDLLVSSK
;
A
#
# COMPACT_ATOMS: atom_id res chain seq x y z
N MET A 1 -21.72 -4.58 23.08
CA MET A 1 -22.70 -3.61 22.53
C MET A 1 -22.15 -3.11 21.21
N SER A 2 -22.82 -3.41 20.11
CA SER A 2 -22.43 -2.96 18.78
C SER A 2 -22.88 -1.51 18.60
N THR A 3 -21.94 -0.58 18.47
CA THR A 3 -22.25 0.83 18.19
C THR A 3 -22.63 0.94 16.71
N ILE A 4 -23.88 1.29 16.44
CA ILE A 4 -24.38 1.56 15.09
C ILE A 4 -23.65 2.80 14.56
N ILE A 5 -22.77 2.61 13.58
CA ILE A 5 -22.05 3.70 12.91
C ILE A 5 -23.02 4.34 11.90
N PRO A 6 -23.29 5.66 11.99
CA PRO A 6 -24.19 6.32 11.06
C PRO A 6 -23.63 6.29 9.62
N PRO A 7 -24.50 6.22 8.60
CA PRO A 7 -24.09 6.18 7.20
C PRO A 7 -23.28 7.43 6.85
N GLY A 8 -22.10 7.24 6.24
CA GLY A 8 -21.17 8.31 5.89
C GLY A 8 -20.01 8.51 6.87
N LYS A 9 -19.99 7.84 8.03
CA LYS A 9 -18.77 7.75 8.84
C LYS A 9 -17.99 6.49 8.47
N VAL A 10 -16.73 6.68 8.09
CA VAL A 10 -15.81 5.56 7.90
C VAL A 10 -15.68 4.80 9.21
N PRO A 11 -15.84 3.46 9.21
CA PRO A 11 -15.62 2.67 10.41
C PRO A 11 -14.18 2.82 10.86
N HIS A 12 -13.97 3.46 12.01
CA HIS A 12 -12.69 3.48 12.68
C HIS A 12 -12.87 2.84 14.04
N SER A 13 -11.97 1.91 14.38
CA SER A 13 -11.86 1.31 15.70
C SER A 13 -10.49 1.67 16.26
N PHE A 14 -10.48 2.22 17.48
CA PHE A 14 -9.26 2.47 18.22
C PHE A 14 -9.11 1.37 19.28
N SER A 15 -7.88 0.96 19.58
CA SER A 15 -7.68 0.13 20.77
C SER A 15 -8.11 0.94 22.00
N PRO A 16 -8.62 0.31 23.07
CA PRO A 16 -9.20 1.01 24.22
C PRO A 16 -8.25 2.00 24.90
N GLU A 17 -6.95 1.79 24.72
CA GLU A 17 -5.86 2.54 25.33
C GLU A 17 -5.14 3.48 24.34
N PHE A 18 -5.68 3.63 23.12
CA PHE A 18 -5.16 4.59 22.15
C PHE A 18 -5.71 6.00 22.41
N ASP A 19 -4.80 6.92 22.74
CA ASP A 19 -5.11 8.34 22.85
C ASP A 19 -5.13 9.02 21.47
N ILE A 20 -6.31 9.47 21.04
CA ILE A 20 -6.49 10.15 19.75
C ILE A 20 -5.73 11.49 19.68
N ASP A 21 -5.48 12.15 20.82
CA ASP A 21 -4.70 13.38 20.84
C ASP A 21 -3.23 13.13 20.49
N SER A 22 -2.75 11.89 20.66
CA SER A 22 -1.44 11.48 20.18
C SER A 22 -1.40 11.35 18.65
N LEU A 23 -2.49 10.93 18.00
CA LEU A 23 -2.60 10.93 16.53
C LEU A 23 -2.60 12.36 15.97
N ARG A 24 -3.28 13.31 16.63
CA ARG A 24 -3.28 14.73 16.23
C ARG A 24 -1.91 15.40 16.28
N LYS A 25 -0.96 14.81 17.01
CA LYS A 25 0.44 15.26 17.08
C LYS A 25 1.35 14.60 16.04
N ALA A 26 0.85 13.59 15.31
CA ALA A 26 1.62 12.92 14.27
C ALA A 26 1.99 13.92 13.17
N LYS A 27 3.27 13.94 12.80
CA LYS A 27 3.82 14.84 11.75
C LYS A 27 4.00 14.15 10.40
N ALA A 28 3.87 12.83 10.38
CA ALA A 28 4.08 12.01 9.21
C ALA A 28 3.20 10.75 9.29
N ILE A 29 2.87 10.22 8.12
CA ILE A 29 2.19 8.94 7.94
C ILE A 29 3.16 8.03 7.19
N VAL A 30 3.37 6.82 7.71
CA VAL A 30 4.20 5.80 7.05
C VAL A 30 3.26 4.72 6.55
N PHE A 31 3.35 4.41 5.27
CA PHE A 31 2.61 3.32 4.64
C PHE A 31 3.54 2.12 4.45
N ASP A 32 3.07 0.94 4.82
CA ASP A 32 3.73 -0.31 4.43
C ASP A 32 3.67 -0.49 2.91
N MET A 33 4.50 -1.37 2.36
CA MET A 33 4.53 -1.65 0.93
C MET A 33 3.57 -2.79 0.58
N ASP A 34 3.84 -4.01 1.05
CA ASP A 34 3.15 -5.22 0.61
C ASP A 34 1.73 -5.30 1.16
N GLY A 35 0.73 -5.39 0.28
CA GLY A 35 -0.68 -5.40 0.68
C GLY A 35 -1.22 -4.04 1.13
N THR A 36 -0.40 -2.97 1.09
CA THR A 36 -0.81 -1.59 1.40
C THR A 36 -0.61 -0.65 0.19
N LEU A 37 0.60 -0.54 -0.38
CA LEU A 37 0.86 0.28 -1.57
C LEU A 37 0.91 -0.54 -2.88
N VAL A 38 1.06 -1.86 -2.76
CA VAL A 38 0.97 -2.80 -3.89
C VAL A 38 -0.09 -3.85 -3.63
N LEU A 39 -0.75 -4.29 -4.70
CA LEU A 39 -1.70 -5.40 -4.61
C LEU A 39 -1.00 -6.67 -4.12
N PRO A 40 -1.68 -7.53 -3.33
CA PRO A 40 -1.08 -8.75 -2.83
C PRO A 40 -0.55 -9.66 -3.95
N ILE A 41 0.72 -10.03 -3.85
CA ILE A 41 1.44 -10.91 -4.78
C ILE A 41 1.50 -12.36 -4.30
N THR A 42 0.39 -12.85 -3.70
CA THR A 42 0.32 -14.15 -3.00
C THR A 42 0.74 -15.34 -3.86
N LYS A 43 0.48 -15.29 -5.17
CA LYS A 43 0.89 -16.35 -6.13
C LYS A 43 2.39 -16.67 -6.07
N TYR A 44 3.24 -15.66 -5.83
CA TYR A 44 4.69 -15.87 -5.75
C TYR A 44 5.12 -16.44 -4.40
N LEU A 45 4.43 -16.09 -3.32
CA LEU A 45 4.67 -16.70 -2.01
C LEU A 45 4.34 -18.19 -2.05
N GLU A 46 3.22 -18.57 -2.67
CA GLU A 46 2.85 -19.97 -2.90
C GLU A 46 3.88 -20.69 -3.78
N GLN A 47 4.33 -20.05 -4.86
CA GLN A 47 5.38 -20.59 -5.71
C GLN A 47 6.68 -20.87 -4.94
N MET A 48 7.16 -19.90 -4.14
CA MET A 48 8.36 -20.10 -3.31
C MET A 48 8.20 -21.29 -2.37
N ARG A 49 7.04 -21.40 -1.71
CA ARG A 49 6.77 -22.50 -0.78
C ARG A 49 6.81 -23.86 -1.48
N ASN A 50 6.23 -23.94 -2.67
CA ASN A 50 6.18 -25.17 -3.46
C ASN A 50 7.57 -25.58 -3.97
N GLU A 51 8.34 -24.64 -4.52
CA GLU A 51 9.68 -24.92 -5.05
C GLU A 51 10.68 -25.30 -3.95
N LEU A 52 10.59 -24.65 -2.78
CA LEU A 52 11.42 -24.94 -1.62
C LEU A 52 10.89 -26.10 -0.76
N LYS A 53 9.75 -26.70 -1.12
CA LYS A 53 9.09 -27.79 -0.38
C LYS A 53 8.86 -27.45 1.10
N VAL A 54 8.46 -26.20 1.36
CA VAL A 54 8.24 -25.69 2.73
C VAL A 54 7.07 -26.45 3.37
N PRO A 55 7.26 -27.08 4.54
CA PRO A 55 6.18 -27.75 5.25
C PRO A 55 5.03 -26.79 5.60
N GLU A 56 3.83 -27.34 5.73
CA GLU A 56 2.65 -26.59 6.14
C GLU A 56 2.84 -25.98 7.54
N GLY A 57 2.34 -24.76 7.75
CA GLY A 57 2.47 -24.04 9.02
C GLY A 57 3.86 -23.44 9.31
N ILE A 58 4.87 -23.71 8.49
CA ILE A 58 6.23 -23.16 8.67
C ILE A 58 6.44 -21.97 7.74
N ARG A 59 7.03 -20.86 8.23
CA ARG A 59 7.42 -19.71 7.38
C ARG A 59 8.57 -20.09 6.45
N THR A 60 8.54 -19.59 5.21
CA THR A 60 9.53 -19.93 4.16
C THR A 60 10.96 -19.72 4.62
N LEU A 61 11.31 -18.51 5.11
CA LEU A 61 12.66 -18.23 5.59
C LEU A 61 13.05 -19.08 6.82
N THR A 62 12.09 -19.35 7.71
CA THR A 62 12.34 -20.24 8.86
C THR A 62 12.70 -21.66 8.41
N HIS A 63 12.05 -22.18 7.37
CA HIS A 63 12.43 -23.47 6.79
C HIS A 63 13.81 -23.42 6.15
N VAL A 64 14.11 -22.39 5.35
CA VAL A 64 15.42 -22.21 4.69
C VAL A 64 16.57 -22.19 5.70
N GLU A 65 16.37 -21.58 6.88
CA GLU A 65 17.39 -21.56 7.92
C GLU A 65 17.71 -22.93 8.53
N THR A 66 16.83 -23.92 8.37
CA THR A 66 17.07 -25.31 8.83
C THR A 66 17.85 -26.18 7.84
N LEU A 67 18.06 -25.68 6.62
CA LEU A 67 18.74 -26.42 5.55
C LEU A 67 20.26 -26.45 5.75
N THR A 68 20.93 -27.38 5.07
CA THR A 68 22.40 -27.38 4.97
C THR A 68 22.88 -26.13 4.25
N GLU A 69 24.13 -25.71 4.44
CA GLU A 69 24.66 -24.50 3.78
C GLU A 69 24.57 -24.55 2.25
N ILE A 70 24.77 -25.73 1.65
CA ILE A 70 24.65 -25.92 0.20
C ILE A 70 23.19 -25.76 -0.24
N ASP A 71 22.25 -26.37 0.48
CA ASP A 71 20.83 -26.28 0.17
C ASP A 71 20.26 -24.88 0.45
N LYS A 72 20.77 -24.20 1.48
CA LYS A 72 20.43 -22.82 1.82
C LYS A 72 20.86 -21.88 0.70
N GLN A 73 22.07 -22.05 0.16
CA GLN A 73 22.54 -21.26 -0.99
C GLN A 73 21.66 -21.47 -2.23
N ASN A 74 21.27 -22.72 -2.50
CA ASN A 74 20.33 -23.03 -3.58
C ASN A 74 18.95 -22.41 -3.35
N ALA A 75 18.45 -22.45 -2.11
CA ALA A 75 17.17 -21.87 -1.73
C ALA A 75 17.14 -20.35 -1.92
N TYR A 76 18.18 -19.65 -1.51
CA TYR A 76 18.28 -18.19 -1.71
C TYR A 76 18.31 -17.81 -3.20
N ARG A 77 18.96 -18.60 -4.05
CA ARG A 77 18.91 -18.39 -5.51
C ARG A 77 17.49 -18.51 -6.06
N ILE A 78 16.75 -19.54 -5.63
CA ILE A 78 15.34 -19.74 -6.04
C ILE A 78 14.47 -18.55 -5.57
N ILE A 79 14.65 -18.12 -4.32
CA ILE A 79 13.95 -16.95 -3.77
C ILE A 79 14.22 -15.72 -4.63
N GLU A 80 15.49 -15.43 -4.92
CA GLU A 80 15.87 -14.27 -5.72
C GLU A 80 15.23 -14.31 -7.13
N GLU A 81 15.23 -15.46 -7.80
CA GLU A 81 14.60 -15.61 -9.12
C GLU A 81 13.08 -15.36 -9.08
N ILE A 82 12.42 -15.85 -8.03
CA ILE A 82 10.97 -15.63 -7.86
C ILE A 82 10.69 -14.17 -7.48
N GLU A 83 11.48 -13.57 -6.59
CA GLU A 83 11.37 -12.15 -6.24
C GLU A 83 11.54 -11.24 -7.46
N GLN A 84 12.48 -11.55 -8.35
CA GLN A 84 12.66 -10.77 -9.58
C GLN A 84 11.45 -10.85 -10.51
N LYS A 85 10.78 -12.01 -10.57
CA LYS A 85 9.51 -12.15 -11.29
C LYS A 85 8.41 -11.35 -10.59
N ALA A 86 8.31 -11.46 -9.26
CA ALA A 86 7.33 -10.75 -8.46
C ALA A 86 7.45 -9.23 -8.61
N LYS A 87 8.68 -8.69 -8.56
CA LYS A 87 8.96 -7.25 -8.77
C LYS A 87 8.47 -6.74 -10.12
N ARG A 88 8.57 -7.54 -11.18
CA ARG A 88 8.09 -7.15 -12.53
C ARG A 88 6.57 -7.14 -12.63
N ASP A 89 5.91 -8.04 -11.91
CA ASP A 89 4.45 -8.19 -11.92
C ASP A 89 3.75 -7.33 -10.86
N MET A 90 4.51 -6.64 -10.00
CA MET A 90 3.96 -5.75 -8.98
C MET A 90 3.06 -4.71 -9.63
N ARG A 91 1.81 -4.67 -9.16
CA ARG A 91 0.85 -3.63 -9.55
C ARG A 91 0.72 -2.65 -8.41
N LEU A 92 1.29 -1.48 -8.66
CA LEU A 92 1.15 -0.29 -7.85
C LEU A 92 -0.37 0.04 -7.71
N GLN A 93 -0.83 0.34 -6.49
CA GLN A 93 -2.12 1.03 -6.25
C GLN A 93 -1.98 2.49 -5.74
N PRO A 94 -1.06 3.30 -6.29
CA PRO A 94 -0.74 4.61 -5.78
C PRO A 94 -1.81 5.61 -6.18
N VAL A 95 -2.10 6.47 -5.21
CA VAL A 95 -2.69 7.78 -5.46
C VAL A 95 -1.57 8.79 -5.27
N MET A 96 -1.23 9.53 -6.31
CA MET A 96 -0.32 10.67 -6.21
C MET A 96 -1.12 11.88 -5.75
N VAL A 97 -0.83 12.37 -4.55
CA VAL A 97 -1.47 13.57 -3.99
C VAL A 97 -0.43 14.69 -3.99
N GLY A 98 -0.72 15.78 -4.68
CA GLY A 98 0.19 16.91 -4.79
C GLY A 98 -0.56 18.21 -5.04
N ASP A 99 0.16 19.33 -5.02
CA ASP A 99 -0.40 20.68 -5.20
C ASP A 99 0.03 21.33 -6.52
N SER A 100 0.87 20.66 -7.32
CA SER A 100 1.42 21.20 -8.56
C SER A 100 1.09 20.35 -9.79
N THR A 101 1.33 20.93 -10.98
CA THR A 101 1.26 20.21 -12.26
C THR A 101 2.32 19.12 -12.36
N ASP A 102 3.47 19.32 -11.73
CA ASP A 102 4.59 18.37 -11.76
C ASP A 102 4.22 17.09 -11.01
N ASP A 103 3.53 17.21 -9.87
CA ASP A 103 3.01 16.05 -9.13
C ASP A 103 2.01 15.26 -9.96
N ILE A 104 1.11 15.97 -10.65
CA ILE A 104 0.11 15.37 -11.53
C ILE A 104 0.78 14.63 -12.68
N GLU A 105 1.74 15.26 -13.36
CA GLU A 105 2.46 14.64 -14.47
C GLU A 105 3.26 13.42 -14.00
N CYS A 106 3.96 13.54 -12.87
CA CYS A 106 4.68 12.45 -12.25
C CYS A 106 3.77 11.28 -11.89
N GLY A 107 2.60 11.56 -11.29
CA GLY A 107 1.62 10.55 -10.94
C GLY A 107 1.06 9.83 -12.17
N ILE A 108 0.69 10.57 -13.23
CA ILE A 108 0.23 9.99 -14.51
C ILE A 108 1.31 9.09 -15.12
N ASN A 109 2.55 9.59 -15.21
CA ASN A 109 3.68 8.83 -15.77
C ASN A 109 4.01 7.58 -14.95
N ALA A 110 3.78 7.61 -13.63
CA ALA A 110 3.91 6.47 -12.75
C ALA A 110 2.71 5.50 -12.80
N GLY A 111 1.66 5.79 -13.58
CA GLY A 111 0.44 5.00 -13.67
C GLY A 111 -0.47 5.11 -12.44
N SER A 112 -0.33 6.21 -11.69
CA SER A 112 -1.11 6.51 -10.48
C SER A 112 -2.37 7.30 -10.80
N MET A 113 -3.41 7.15 -9.98
CA MET A 113 -4.48 8.15 -9.94
C MET A 113 -3.94 9.43 -9.30
N THR A 114 -4.29 10.60 -9.82
CA THR A 114 -3.74 11.89 -9.35
C THR A 114 -4.81 12.71 -8.66
N VAL A 115 -4.44 13.25 -7.50
CA VAL A 115 -5.30 14.08 -6.67
C VAL A 115 -4.61 15.41 -6.45
N LEU A 116 -5.21 16.49 -6.95
CA LEU A 116 -4.74 17.85 -6.69
C LEU A 116 -5.29 18.34 -5.35
N LEU A 117 -4.41 18.72 -4.44
CA LEU A 117 -4.74 19.51 -3.26
C LEU A 117 -4.80 21.00 -3.66
N LYS A 118 -6.01 21.46 -3.98
CA LYS A 118 -6.27 22.81 -4.47
C LYS A 118 -6.12 23.86 -3.37
N ASN A 119 -5.48 24.97 -3.73
CA ASN A 119 -5.41 26.22 -3.00
C ASN A 119 -5.71 27.39 -3.95
N ASP A 120 -5.62 28.63 -3.46
CA ASP A 120 -5.98 29.82 -4.24
C ASP A 120 -5.00 30.13 -5.38
N VAL A 121 -3.81 29.53 -5.40
CA VAL A 121 -2.74 29.84 -6.37
C VAL A 121 -2.57 28.77 -7.45
N ASN A 122 -3.09 27.56 -7.24
CA ASN A 122 -2.90 26.42 -8.15
C ASN A 122 -4.17 26.01 -8.92
N GLU A 123 -5.19 26.88 -8.98
CA GLU A 123 -6.47 26.56 -9.64
C GLU A 123 -6.33 26.09 -11.09
N ASN A 124 -5.33 26.61 -11.82
CA ASN A 124 -5.05 26.21 -13.20
C ASN A 124 -4.62 24.74 -13.32
N ALA A 125 -4.02 24.15 -12.28
CA ALA A 125 -3.60 22.74 -12.29
C ALA A 125 -4.78 21.77 -12.21
N ALA A 126 -5.97 22.24 -11.82
CA ALA A 126 -7.16 21.41 -11.63
C ALA A 126 -7.62 20.70 -12.92
N GLN A 127 -7.34 21.27 -14.09
CA GLN A 127 -7.73 20.70 -15.38
C GLN A 127 -6.97 19.43 -15.74
N SER A 128 -5.79 19.24 -15.13
CA SER A 128 -4.89 18.13 -15.46
C SER A 128 -4.98 16.97 -14.46
N ALA A 129 -5.63 17.16 -13.30
CA ALA A 129 -5.75 16.14 -12.26
C ALA A 129 -6.98 15.23 -12.48
N HIS A 130 -6.89 13.97 -12.03
CA HIS A 130 -8.06 13.09 -12.05
C HIS A 130 -9.11 13.51 -11.02
N VAL A 131 -8.66 13.95 -9.84
CA VAL A 131 -9.53 14.42 -8.76
C VAL A 131 -8.96 15.68 -8.13
N VAL A 132 -9.84 16.58 -7.67
CA VAL A 132 -9.46 17.82 -7.01
C VAL A 132 -10.10 17.88 -5.63
N ILE A 133 -9.29 18.09 -4.61
CA ILE A 133 -9.73 18.25 -3.21
C ILE A 133 -9.17 19.56 -2.64
N SER A 134 -9.91 20.24 -1.78
CA SER A 134 -9.42 21.47 -1.10
C SER A 134 -8.79 21.19 0.27
N ARG A 135 -8.95 19.98 0.80
CA ARG A 135 -8.36 19.51 2.05
C ARG A 135 -7.99 18.04 1.94
N LEU A 136 -6.90 17.65 2.58
CA LEU A 136 -6.38 16.28 2.51
C LEU A 136 -7.38 15.23 3.02
N ASP A 137 -8.21 15.57 4.01
CA ASP A 137 -9.19 14.63 4.58
C ASP A 137 -10.34 14.28 3.63
N HIS A 138 -10.61 15.09 2.60
CA HIS A 138 -11.61 14.74 1.57
C HIS A 138 -11.19 13.51 0.74
N ILE A 139 -9.92 13.10 0.78
CA ILE A 139 -9.49 11.86 0.13
C ILE A 139 -10.20 10.64 0.71
N VAL A 140 -10.59 10.71 1.98
CA VAL A 140 -11.30 9.64 2.68
C VAL A 140 -12.66 9.38 2.04
N ASP A 141 -13.37 10.44 1.65
CA ASP A 141 -14.68 10.33 1.00
C ASP A 141 -14.57 9.63 -0.37
N LEU A 142 -13.48 9.87 -1.11
CA LEU A 142 -13.20 9.21 -2.39
C LEU A 142 -12.96 7.71 -2.22
N LEU A 143 -12.19 7.34 -1.19
CA LEU A 143 -11.83 5.95 -0.92
C LEU A 143 -13.02 5.13 -0.41
N VAL A 144 -13.98 5.76 0.25
CA VAL A 144 -15.13 5.10 0.89
C VAL A 144 -16.35 5.02 -0.02
N SER A 145 -16.43 5.89 -1.03
CA SER A 145 -17.58 5.97 -1.95
C SER A 145 -17.56 4.93 -3.08
N SER A 146 -16.50 4.12 -3.20
CA SER A 146 -16.46 3.01 -4.14
C SER A 146 -17.27 1.82 -3.60
N LYS A 147 -18.53 1.72 -4.01
CA LYS A 147 -19.32 0.47 -3.95
C LYS A 147 -19.15 -0.32 -5.23
#